data_AF-A0A7X4WSG3-F1
#
_entry.id   AF-A0A7X4WSG3-F1
#
_cell.length_a   1.000
_cell.length_b   1.000
_cell.length_c   1.000
_cell.angle_alpha   90.00
_cell.angle_beta   90.00
_cell.angle_gamma   90.00
#
_symmetry.space_group_name_H-M   'P 1'
#
loop_
_entity.id
_entity.type
_entity.pdbx_description
1 polymer ?
#
loop_
_entity_poly.entity_id
_entity_poly.type
_entity_poly.pdbx_seq_one_letter_code
_entity_poly.pdbx_strand_id
1 'polypeptide(L)'
;MDMSDFDGIKRDISLKVEHIFEVYEQEHYCMPTMEEFRTMFNEHIDQYVGPDDSLKGAGLNMSSDTKQRREQKVWRVVNELEAEQRFLRSD
;
A
#
# COMPACT_ATOMS: atom_id res chain seq x y z
N MET A 1 3.37 -21.84 -5.47
CA MET A 1 2.46 -21.46 -4.36
C MET A 1 2.77 -20.01 -4.07
N ASP A 2 1.96 -19.07 -4.58
CA ASP A 2 2.29 -17.62 -4.51
C ASP A 2 1.05 -16.70 -4.73
N MET A 3 -0.17 -17.26 -4.73
CA MET A 3 -1.40 -16.48 -4.90
C MET A 3 -2.05 -16.14 -3.54
N SER A 4 -1.87 -17.01 -2.54
CA SER A 4 -2.46 -16.83 -1.20
C SER A 4 -1.81 -15.67 -0.43
N ASP A 5 -0.50 -15.49 -0.55
CA ASP A 5 0.22 -14.38 0.09
C ASP A 5 -0.19 -13.02 -0.48
N PHE A 6 -0.40 -12.96 -1.80
CA PHE A 6 -0.80 -11.71 -2.46
C PHE A 6 -2.25 -11.32 -2.16
N ASP A 7 -3.16 -12.30 -2.02
CA ASP A 7 -4.54 -12.05 -1.61
C ASP A 7 -4.61 -11.53 -0.16
N GLY A 8 -3.82 -12.13 0.74
CA GLY A 8 -3.66 -11.65 2.11
C GLY A 8 -3.13 -10.21 2.17
N ILE A 9 -2.07 -9.91 1.41
CA ILE A 9 -1.52 -8.55 1.30
C ILE A 9 -2.55 -7.58 0.72
N LYS A 10 -3.26 -7.96 -0.35
CA LYS A 10 -4.30 -7.11 -0.94
C LYS A 10 -5.38 -6.76 0.07
N ARG A 11 -5.88 -7.75 0.82
CA ARG A 11 -6.89 -7.56 1.86
C ARG A 11 -6.39 -6.65 2.99
N ASP A 12 -5.14 -6.82 3.42
CA ASP A 12 -4.53 -5.96 4.44
C ASP A 12 -4.39 -4.51 3.94
N ILE A 13 -3.94 -4.34 2.68
CA ILE A 13 -3.91 -3.03 2.02
C ILE A 13 -5.31 -2.43 1.95
N SER A 14 -6.35 -3.19 1.57
CA SER A 14 -7.74 -2.70 1.54
C SER A 14 -8.19 -2.13 2.87
N LEU A 15 -7.95 -2.86 3.96
CA LEU A 15 -8.28 -2.41 5.31
C LEU A 15 -7.49 -1.14 5.68
N LYS A 16 -6.21 -1.08 5.30
CA LYS A 16 -5.37 0.10 5.56
C LYS A 16 -5.84 1.32 4.77
N VAL A 17 -6.18 1.16 3.49
CA VAL A 17 -6.69 2.25 2.64
C VAL A 17 -7.99 2.79 3.22
N GLU A 18 -8.94 1.91 3.54
CA GLU A 18 -10.21 2.30 4.17
C GLU A 18 -9.99 3.09 5.47
N HIS A 19 -9.13 2.57 6.35
CA HIS A 19 -8.78 3.24 7.61
C HIS A 19 -8.19 4.64 7.38
N ILE A 20 -7.27 4.80 6.41
CA ILE A 20 -6.68 6.10 6.10
C ILE A 20 -7.76 7.11 5.70
N PHE A 21 -8.72 6.68 4.86
CA PHE A 21 -9.84 7.53 4.48
C PHE A 21 -10.72 7.86 5.69
N GLU A 22 -11.14 6.86 6.47
CA GLU A 22 -11.99 7.06 7.65
C GLU A 22 -11.37 8.03 8.68
N VAL A 23 -10.09 7.83 9.01
CA VAL A 23 -9.38 8.70 9.96
C VAL A 23 -9.26 10.11 9.41
N TYR A 24 -8.85 10.26 8.15
CA TYR A 24 -8.69 11.57 7.54
C TYR A 24 -10.02 12.32 7.45
N GLU A 25 -11.09 11.64 7.06
CA GLU A 25 -12.44 12.20 7.00
C GLU A 25 -12.97 12.58 8.39
N GLN A 26 -12.67 11.77 9.42
CA GLN A 26 -13.06 12.08 10.80
C GLN A 26 -12.33 13.33 11.33
N GLU A 27 -11.07 13.53 10.95
CA GLU A 27 -10.26 14.66 11.39
C GLU A 27 -10.53 15.95 10.59
N HIS A 28 -10.68 15.84 9.27
CA HIS A 28 -10.76 16.98 8.35
C HIS A 28 -12.17 17.24 7.79
N TYR A 29 -13.14 16.36 8.03
CA TYR A 29 -14.48 16.40 7.44
C TYR A 29 -14.47 16.44 5.90
N CYS A 30 -13.40 15.94 5.28
CA CYS A 30 -13.25 15.85 3.83
C CYS A 30 -12.39 14.63 3.45
N MET A 31 -12.47 14.22 2.18
CA MET A 31 -11.64 13.14 1.66
C MET A 31 -10.19 13.61 1.45
N PRO A 32 -9.19 12.73 1.67
CA PRO A 32 -7.80 13.06 1.36
C PRO A 32 -7.59 13.26 -0.13
N THR A 33 -6.72 14.19 -0.50
CA THR A 33 -6.25 14.35 -1.89
C THR A 33 -5.37 13.17 -2.32
N MET A 34 -5.10 13.04 -3.63
CA MET A 34 -4.22 11.96 -4.14
C MET A 34 -2.83 12.00 -3.50
N GLU A 35 -2.30 13.20 -3.30
CA GLU A 35 -0.96 13.41 -2.75
C GLU A 35 -0.93 13.12 -1.25
N GLU A 36 -1.95 13.55 -0.50
CA GLU A 36 -2.06 13.27 0.94
C GLU A 36 -2.21 11.78 1.22
N PHE A 37 -3.12 11.13 0.50
CA PHE A 37 -3.29 9.68 0.61
C PHE A 37 -1.99 8.93 0.28
N ARG A 38 -1.32 9.30 -0.82
CA ARG A 38 -0.04 8.68 -1.21
C ARG A 38 1.02 8.87 -0.13
N THR A 39 1.09 10.05 0.46
CA THR A 39 2.06 10.34 1.53
C THR A 39 1.79 9.48 2.76
N MET A 40 0.54 9.43 3.23
CA MET A 40 0.14 8.60 4.38
C MET A 40 0.37 7.10 4.11
N PHE A 41 0.02 6.61 2.92
CA PHE A 41 0.23 5.21 2.59
C PHE A 41 1.71 4.86 2.41
N ASN A 42 2.52 5.78 1.87
CA ASN A 42 3.94 5.56 1.65
C ASN A 42 4.70 5.31 2.97
N GLU A 43 4.24 5.83 4.10
CA GLU A 43 4.81 5.50 5.43
C GLU A 43 4.61 4.02 5.80
N HIS A 44 3.59 3.37 5.24
CA HIS A 44 3.26 1.97 5.47
C HIS A 44 3.77 1.03 4.38
N ILE A 45 4.30 1.54 3.26
CA ILE A 45 4.65 0.73 2.09
C ILE A 45 5.73 -0.32 2.38
N ASP A 46 6.67 0.01 3.27
CA ASP A 46 7.77 -0.87 3.69
C ASP A 46 7.23 -2.16 4.33
N GLN A 47 6.07 -2.09 5.00
CA GLN A 47 5.42 -3.24 5.61
C GLN A 47 4.94 -4.28 4.58
N TYR A 48 4.64 -3.85 3.35
CA TYR A 48 4.13 -4.70 2.28
C TYR A 48 5.20 -5.09 1.26
N VAL A 49 6.17 -4.21 1.01
CA VAL A 49 7.29 -4.46 0.10
C VAL A 49 8.38 -5.29 0.77
N GLY A 50 8.44 -5.24 2.11
CA GLY A 50 9.47 -5.84 2.95
C GLY A 50 10.60 -4.84 3.22
N PRO A 51 11.35 -5.03 4.32
CA PRO A 51 12.44 -4.13 4.68
C PRO A 51 13.44 -4.00 3.54
N ASP A 52 13.99 -2.80 3.35
CA ASP A 52 15.20 -2.64 2.56
C ASP A 52 16.27 -3.56 3.15
N ASP A 53 16.60 -4.63 2.43
CA ASP A 53 17.68 -5.55 2.80
C ASP A 53 19.02 -4.82 2.63
N SER A 54 19.26 -3.85 3.52
CA SER A 54 20.57 -3.29 3.82
C SER A 54 21.33 -4.20 4.80
N LEU A 55 20.89 -5.46 4.98
CA LEU A 55 21.61 -6.45 5.75
C LEU A 55 22.71 -7.07 4.87
N LYS A 56 23.80 -6.31 4.72
CA LYS A 56 25.13 -6.84 4.38
C LYS A 56 25.48 -7.99 5.34
N GLY A 57 25.06 -9.22 5.04
CA GLY A 57 25.30 -10.33 5.96
C GLY A 57 25.06 -11.74 5.44
N ALA A 58 24.10 -11.97 4.55
CA ALA A 58 23.73 -13.36 4.27
C ALA A 58 23.23 -13.62 2.84
N GLY A 59 24.02 -13.29 1.81
CA GLY A 59 24.04 -13.99 0.51
C GLY A 59 22.74 -14.12 -0.31
N LEU A 60 21.62 -13.57 0.14
CA LEU A 60 20.33 -13.55 -0.54
C LEU A 60 20.11 -12.12 -1.03
N ASN A 61 20.87 -11.73 -2.05
CA ASN A 61 20.63 -10.49 -2.78
C ASN A 61 19.21 -10.57 -3.37
N MET A 62 18.21 -10.01 -2.69
CA MET A 62 16.97 -9.67 -3.36
C MET A 62 17.33 -8.59 -4.37
N SER A 63 17.46 -8.99 -5.64
CA SER A 63 17.76 -8.07 -6.73
C SER A 63 16.83 -6.87 -6.62
N SER A 64 17.35 -5.64 -6.75
CA SER A 64 16.54 -4.41 -6.72
C SER A 64 15.31 -4.50 -7.65
N ASP A 65 15.42 -5.28 -8.73
CA ASP A 65 14.35 -5.66 -9.65
C ASP A 65 13.15 -6.36 -8.96
N THR A 66 13.39 -7.24 -7.99
CA THR A 66 12.33 -7.95 -7.25
C THR A 66 11.61 -7.03 -6.27
N LYS A 67 12.33 -6.15 -5.57
CA LYS A 67 11.75 -5.11 -4.70
C LYS A 67 10.87 -4.16 -5.53
N GLN A 68 11.42 -3.67 -6.64
CA GLN A 68 10.69 -2.78 -7.55
C GLN A 68 9.44 -3.43 -8.13
N ARG A 69 9.48 -4.73 -8.48
CA ARG A 69 8.29 -5.48 -8.92
C ARG A 69 7.23 -5.60 -7.84
N ARG A 70 7.62 -5.82 -6.57
CA ARG A 70 6.69 -5.87 -5.43
C ARG A 70 6.07 -4.52 -5.18
N GLU A 71 6.87 -3.46 -5.12
CA GLU A 71 6.42 -2.09 -4.95
C GLU A 71 5.44 -1.67 -6.05
N GLN A 72 5.73 -1.97 -7.32
CA GLN A 72 4.77 -1.75 -8.42
C GLN A 72 3.46 -2.51 -8.24
N LYS A 73 3.52 -3.74 -7.73
CA LYS A 73 2.33 -4.56 -7.46
C LYS A 73 1.48 -3.97 -6.33
N VAL A 74 2.12 -3.54 -5.24
CA VAL A 74 1.49 -2.87 -4.10
C VAL A 74 0.85 -1.57 -4.58
N TRP A 75 1.59 -0.71 -5.28
CA TRP A 75 1.06 0.54 -5.80
C TRP A 75 -0.11 0.34 -6.76
N ARG A 76 -0.09 -0.70 -7.61
CA ARG A 76 -1.25 -1.00 -8.47
C ARG A 76 -2.49 -1.26 -7.63
N VAL A 77 -2.40 -2.15 -6.64
CA VAL A 77 -3.50 -2.49 -5.74
C VAL A 77 -3.97 -1.27 -4.95
N VAL A 78 -3.04 -0.45 -4.45
CA VAL A 78 -3.33 0.78 -3.71
C VAL A 78 -4.09 1.78 -4.58
N ASN A 79 -3.67 2.02 -5.83
CA ASN A 79 -4.40 2.94 -6.72
C ASN A 79 -5.79 2.40 -7.07
N GLU A 80 -5.94 1.09 -7.27
CA GLU A 80 -7.27 0.47 -7.49
C GLU A 80 -8.19 0.69 -6.28
N LEU A 81 -7.74 0.35 -5.08
CA LEU A 81 -8.53 0.47 -3.85
C LEU A 81 -8.82 1.92 -3.47
N GLU A 82 -7.87 2.82 -3.70
CA GLU A 82 -8.07 4.25 -3.51
C GLU A 82 -9.20 4.76 -4.40
N ALA A 83 -9.16 4.43 -5.70
CA ALA A 83 -10.19 4.82 -6.64
C ALA A 83 -11.56 4.23 -6.27
N GLU A 84 -11.60 2.98 -5.81
CA GLU A 84 -12.82 2.35 -5.26
C GLU A 84 -13.36 3.13 -4.05
N GLN A 85 -12.52 3.48 -3.07
CA GLN A 85 -12.94 4.22 -1.89
C GLN A 85 -13.45 5.63 -2.23
N ARG A 86 -12.81 6.32 -3.19
CA ARG A 86 -13.31 7.61 -3.70
C ARG A 86 -14.63 7.47 -4.43
N PHE A 87 -14.78 6.45 -5.26
CA PHE A 87 -16.03 6.20 -5.98
C PHE A 87 -17.18 5.93 -4.99
N LEU A 88 -16.96 5.09 -3.99
CA LEU A 88 -17.94 4.76 -2.95
C LEU A 88 -18.37 5.96 -2.09
N ARG A 89 -17.54 7.00 -1.98
CA ARG A 89 -17.81 8.22 -1.19
C ARG A 89 -18.28 9.41 -2.02
N SER A 90 -18.15 9.31 -3.34
CA SER A 90 -18.64 10.33 -4.27
C SER A 90 -20.08 10.06 -4.74
N ASP A 91 -20.64 8.90 -4.39
CA ASP A 91 -22.06 8.52 -4.54
C ASP A 91 -22.85 8.85 -3.25
#